data_AF-A0A259N2R3-F1
#
_entry.id   AF-A0A259N2R3-F1
#
_cell.length_a   1.000
_cell.length_b   1.000
_cell.length_c   1.000
_cell.angle_alpha   90.00
_cell.angle_beta   90.00
_cell.angle_gamma   90.00
#
_symmetry.space_group_name_H-M   'P 1'
#
loop_
_entity.id
_entity.type
_entity.pdbx_description
1 polymer ?
#
loop_
_entity_poly.entity_id
_entity_poly.type
_entity_poly.pdbx_seq_one_letter_code
_entity_poly.pdbx_strand_id
1 'polypeptide(L)'
;MRTCRLLAALSLGLLCQACTPTVQLAMPNEPININLNLNVNNALGAALAAPERVDPLFIERSMSTAGERLHVLAGLEALSKDLDNKPGSANLLIQILRARYNFVVADAGASLSTLARDLLFIAQQRVIVLDPSMISIRNLEKLLTLPGGPSQAPRTMVVL
;
A
#
# COMPACT_ATOMS: atom_id res chain seq x y z
N MET A 1 6.00 -32.26 22.81
CA MET A 1 5.22 -31.00 22.64
C MET A 1 5.89 -29.73 23.20
N ARG A 2 7.08 -29.77 23.83
CA ARG A 2 7.76 -28.57 24.38
C ARG A 2 8.90 -28.01 23.52
N THR A 3 9.36 -28.74 22.51
CA THR A 3 10.51 -28.37 21.66
C THR A 3 10.15 -27.51 20.43
N CYS A 4 8.88 -27.48 20.02
CA CYS A 4 8.45 -26.73 18.82
C CYS A 4 8.34 -25.21 19.05
N ARG A 5 8.18 -24.77 20.31
CA ARG A 5 8.07 -23.33 20.63
C ARG A 5 9.43 -22.60 20.60
N LEU A 6 10.53 -23.30 20.81
CA LEU A 6 11.87 -22.71 20.80
C LEU A 6 12.39 -22.46 19.36
N LEU A 7 11.98 -23.27 18.38
CA LEU A 7 12.32 -23.03 16.97
C LEU A 7 11.61 -21.82 16.37
N ALA A 8 10.36 -21.53 16.78
CA ALA A 8 9.62 -20.37 16.31
C ALA A 8 10.19 -19.04 16.86
N ALA A 9 10.79 -19.05 18.06
CA ALA A 9 11.45 -17.87 18.62
C ALA A 9 12.79 -17.58 17.91
N LEU A 10 13.50 -18.62 17.46
CA LEU A 10 14.77 -18.46 16.76
C LEU A 10 14.59 -17.96 15.31
N SER A 11 13.51 -18.38 14.63
CA SER A 11 13.18 -17.86 13.28
C SER A 11 12.68 -16.42 13.31
N LEU A 12 11.96 -16.01 14.37
CA LEU A 12 11.53 -14.62 14.57
C LEU A 12 12.69 -13.70 14.99
N GLY A 13 13.68 -14.23 15.71
CA GLY A 13 14.94 -13.54 16.00
C GLY A 13 15.80 -13.27 14.75
N LEU A 14 15.74 -14.16 13.75
CA LEU A 14 16.42 -13.97 12.47
C LEU A 14 15.72 -12.96 11.55
N LEU A 15 14.40 -12.79 11.70
CA LEU A 15 13.62 -11.76 11.02
C LEU A 15 13.85 -10.34 11.59
N CYS A 16 14.40 -10.21 12.81
CA CYS A 16 14.78 -8.91 13.38
C CYS A 16 16.04 -8.29 12.74
N GLN A 17 16.77 -9.05 11.91
CA GLN A 17 17.81 -8.53 11.02
C GLN A 17 17.27 -8.20 9.62
N ALA A 18 15.96 -8.32 9.39
CA ALA A 18 15.38 -8.08 8.08
C ALA A 18 15.33 -6.57 7.80
N CYS A 19 16.42 -6.10 7.21
CA CYS A 19 16.59 -4.86 6.47
C CYS A 19 15.67 -4.87 5.22
N THR A 20 14.38 -5.15 5.39
CA THR A 20 13.47 -5.35 4.28
C THR A 20 13.08 -4.00 3.69
N PRO A 21 13.37 -3.75 2.40
CA PRO A 21 12.90 -2.54 1.78
C PRO A 21 11.37 -2.57 1.72
N THR A 22 10.75 -1.48 2.15
CA THR A 22 9.29 -1.30 2.13
C THR A 22 8.96 -0.27 1.06
N VAL A 23 7.91 -0.55 0.28
CA VAL A 23 7.34 0.46 -0.62
C VAL A 23 6.02 0.97 -0.07
N GLN A 24 5.89 2.30 -0.05
CA GLN A 24 4.63 2.99 0.20
C GLN A 24 4.05 3.50 -1.12
N LEU A 25 2.82 3.10 -1.46
CA LEU A 25 2.03 3.76 -2.51
C LEU A 25 1.30 4.93 -1.88
N ALA A 26 1.60 6.13 -2.37
CA ALA A 26 1.02 7.38 -1.87
C ALA A 26 -0.02 7.91 -2.86
N MET A 27 -1.26 8.07 -2.39
CA MET A 27 -2.33 8.66 -3.19
C MET A 27 -2.05 10.14 -3.47
N PRO A 28 -2.51 10.67 -4.61
CA PRO A 28 -2.17 12.03 -5.06
C PRO A 28 -2.62 13.15 -4.13
N ASN A 29 -3.63 12.90 -3.30
CA ASN A 29 -4.25 13.90 -2.42
C ASN A 29 -3.85 13.73 -0.94
N GLU A 30 -2.92 12.84 -0.62
CA GLU A 30 -2.50 12.57 0.76
C GLU A 30 -1.15 13.25 1.07
N PRO A 31 -0.97 13.86 2.26
CA PRO A 31 0.18 14.71 2.59
C PRO A 31 1.46 13.93 2.94
N ILE A 32 1.58 12.67 2.51
CA ILE A 32 2.69 11.80 2.91
C ILE A 32 4.05 12.31 2.40
N ASN A 33 4.05 13.05 1.30
CA ASN A 33 5.23 13.76 0.80
C ASN A 33 5.71 14.85 1.75
N ILE A 34 4.79 15.63 2.33
CA ILE A 34 5.10 16.68 3.31
C ILE A 34 5.55 16.03 4.62
N ASN A 35 4.84 15.00 5.07
CA ASN A 35 5.13 14.32 6.34
C ASN A 35 6.51 13.63 6.35
N LEU A 36 6.94 13.12 5.20
CA LEU A 36 8.24 12.45 5.06
C LEU A 36 9.32 13.38 4.48
N ASN A 37 9.00 14.65 4.21
CA ASN A 37 9.88 15.65 3.59
C ASN A 37 10.53 15.12 2.29
N LEU A 38 9.73 14.50 1.43
CA LEU A 38 10.19 13.85 0.19
C LEU A 38 9.92 14.72 -1.03
N ASN A 39 10.93 14.81 -1.90
CA ASN A 39 10.74 15.34 -3.24
C ASN A 39 10.22 14.23 -4.16
N VAL A 40 8.92 14.04 -4.14
CA VAL A 40 8.22 13.01 -4.91
C VAL A 40 7.96 13.45 -6.35
N ASN A 41 7.82 12.48 -7.24
CA ASN A 41 7.46 12.66 -8.64
C ASN A 41 6.07 12.07 -8.92
N ASN A 42 5.50 12.36 -10.10
CA ASN A 42 4.20 11.82 -10.48
C ASN A 42 4.29 10.40 -11.09
N ALA A 43 4.97 9.48 -10.40
CA ALA A 43 5.25 8.18 -10.95
C ALA A 43 4.10 7.18 -10.80
N LEU A 44 3.30 7.27 -9.73
CA LEU A 44 2.14 6.40 -9.54
C LEU A 44 1.12 6.61 -10.65
N GLY A 45 0.78 7.86 -10.99
CA GLY A 45 -0.12 8.15 -12.09
C GLY A 45 0.38 7.64 -13.43
N ALA A 46 1.67 7.81 -13.71
CA ALA A 46 2.29 7.29 -14.92
C ALA A 46 2.23 5.75 -14.98
N ALA A 47 2.43 5.08 -13.84
CA ALA A 47 2.35 3.62 -13.73
C ALA A 47 0.93 3.08 -13.96
N LEU A 48 -0.09 3.83 -13.53
CA LEU A 48 -1.50 3.44 -13.67
C LEU A 48 -2.05 3.74 -15.07
N ALA A 49 -1.59 4.82 -15.69
CA ALA A 49 -2.00 5.21 -17.04
C ALA A 49 -1.36 4.32 -18.11
N ALA A 50 -0.18 3.76 -17.88
CA ALA A 50 0.52 2.86 -18.81
C ALA A 50 1.18 1.69 -18.07
N PRO A 51 0.39 0.75 -17.52
CA PRO A 51 0.90 -0.38 -16.73
C PRO A 51 1.90 -1.25 -17.50
N GLU A 52 1.73 -1.38 -18.82
CA GLU A 52 2.62 -2.12 -19.71
C GLU A 52 4.04 -1.53 -19.80
N ARG A 53 4.23 -0.27 -19.41
CA ARG A 53 5.53 0.42 -19.38
C ARG A 53 6.21 0.35 -18.02
N VAL A 54 5.56 -0.25 -17.02
CA VAL A 54 6.11 -0.39 -15.67
C VAL A 54 7.05 -1.60 -15.67
N ASP A 55 8.35 -1.31 -15.71
CA ASP A 55 9.41 -2.30 -15.61
C ASP A 55 10.25 -2.07 -14.32
N PRO A 56 11.16 -2.99 -13.96
CA PRO A 56 12.00 -2.81 -12.77
C PRO A 56 12.83 -1.52 -12.80
N LEU A 57 13.28 -1.07 -13.98
CA LEU A 57 14.09 0.12 -14.15
C LEU A 57 13.27 1.41 -13.93
N PHE A 58 12.00 1.41 -14.36
CA PHE A 58 11.05 2.46 -14.08
C PHE A 58 10.83 2.59 -12.58
N ILE A 59 10.61 1.48 -11.87
CA ILE A 59 10.47 1.49 -10.42
C ILE A 59 11.73 2.06 -9.74
N GLU A 60 12.93 1.67 -10.17
CA GLU A 60 14.18 2.21 -9.60
C GLU A 60 14.32 3.72 -9.73
N ARG A 61 13.97 4.25 -10.89
CA ARG A 61 14.12 5.68 -11.19
C ARG A 61 13.01 6.54 -10.63
N SER A 62 11.84 5.93 -10.45
CA SER A 62 10.63 6.63 -10.02
C SER A 62 10.49 6.73 -8.51
N MET A 63 11.21 5.90 -7.75
CA MET A 63 11.04 5.82 -6.30
C MET A 63 11.79 6.92 -5.55
N SER A 64 11.10 7.57 -4.62
CA SER A 64 11.71 8.47 -3.65
C SER A 64 12.13 7.69 -2.42
N THR A 65 13.33 7.92 -1.89
CA THR A 65 13.82 7.18 -0.72
C THR A 65 13.71 8.04 0.53
N ALA A 66 13.08 7.49 1.57
CA ALA A 66 12.90 8.07 2.89
C ALA A 66 13.74 7.27 3.90
N GLY A 67 14.92 7.79 4.27
CA GLY A 67 15.85 7.06 5.13
C GLY A 67 16.49 5.86 4.43
N GLU A 68 16.84 4.80 5.16
CA GLU A 68 17.62 3.67 4.62
C GLU A 68 16.79 2.56 3.97
N ARG A 69 15.50 2.44 4.32
CA ARG A 69 14.70 1.23 4.02
C ARG A 69 13.31 1.50 3.47
N LEU A 70 12.86 2.76 3.48
CA LEU A 70 11.54 3.12 2.98
C LEU A 70 11.69 3.77 1.61
N HIS A 71 11.02 3.19 0.63
CA HIS A 71 10.86 3.76 -0.70
C HIS A 71 9.39 4.15 -0.89
N VAL A 72 9.16 5.26 -1.57
CA VAL A 72 7.83 5.83 -1.76
C VAL A 72 7.60 6.01 -3.24
N LEU A 73 6.50 5.43 -3.72
CA LEU A 73 5.95 5.68 -5.04
C LEU A 73 4.72 6.57 -4.89
N ALA A 74 4.82 7.82 -5.33
CA ALA A 74 3.74 8.79 -5.15
C ALA A 74 3.03 9.14 -6.45
N GLY A 75 1.73 9.42 -6.31
CA GLY A 75 0.96 10.20 -7.28
C GLY A 75 1.04 11.68 -6.92
N LEU A 76 1.03 12.55 -7.92
CA LEU A 76 1.01 14.02 -7.78
C LEU A 76 0.12 14.65 -8.83
N GLU A 77 -1.07 14.09 -8.99
CA GLU A 77 -2.14 14.63 -9.80
C GLU A 77 -2.72 15.89 -9.15
N ALA A 78 -3.17 16.82 -10.00
CA ALA A 78 -3.98 17.94 -9.53
C ALA A 78 -5.28 17.41 -8.91
N LEU A 79 -5.76 18.06 -7.85
CA LEU A 79 -7.01 17.67 -7.16
C LEU A 79 -8.23 17.58 -8.10
N SER A 80 -8.23 18.35 -9.19
CA SER A 80 -9.28 18.36 -10.21
C SER A 80 -9.19 17.20 -11.23
N LYS A 81 -8.14 16.39 -11.15
CA LYS A 81 -7.84 15.34 -12.11
C LYS A 81 -7.80 14.00 -11.39
N ASP A 82 -8.71 13.12 -11.78
CA ASP A 82 -8.67 11.73 -11.32
C ASP A 82 -7.45 11.00 -11.89
N LEU A 83 -6.98 10.00 -11.14
CA LEU A 83 -6.02 9.03 -11.64
C LEU A 83 -6.63 8.24 -12.79
N ASP A 84 -5.93 8.21 -13.92
CA ASP A 84 -6.27 7.35 -15.05
C ASP A 84 -5.88 5.90 -14.73
N ASN A 85 -6.68 5.26 -13.86
CA ASN A 85 -6.47 3.88 -13.44
C ASN A 85 -7.09 2.93 -14.46
N LYS A 86 -6.27 2.40 -15.38
CA LYS A 86 -6.69 1.34 -16.28
C LYS A 86 -7.03 0.06 -15.49
N PRO A 87 -8.04 -0.72 -15.89
CA PRO A 87 -8.39 -1.97 -15.21
C PRO A 87 -7.18 -2.92 -15.08
N GLY A 88 -6.97 -3.46 -13.88
CA GLY A 88 -5.88 -4.40 -13.61
C GLY A 88 -4.50 -3.77 -13.38
N SER A 89 -4.35 -2.45 -13.52
CA SER A 89 -3.07 -1.75 -13.30
C SER A 89 -2.58 -1.89 -11.86
N ALA A 90 -3.48 -1.80 -10.88
CA ALA A 90 -3.17 -2.01 -9.47
C ALA A 90 -2.57 -3.41 -9.23
N ASN A 91 -3.17 -4.46 -9.82
CA ASN A 91 -2.66 -5.82 -9.69
C ASN A 91 -1.26 -5.96 -10.28
N LEU A 92 -1.04 -5.44 -11.49
CA LEU A 92 0.26 -5.53 -12.15
C LEU A 92 1.32 -4.76 -11.36
N LEU A 93 1.01 -3.54 -10.92
CA LEU A 93 1.91 -2.72 -10.12
C LEU A 93 2.30 -3.44 -8.82
N ILE A 94 1.32 -3.99 -8.09
CA ILE A 94 1.59 -4.76 -6.87
C ILE A 94 2.42 -6.01 -7.17
N GLN A 95 2.17 -6.72 -8.28
CA GLN A 95 3.00 -7.87 -8.67
C GLN A 95 4.46 -7.50 -8.90
N ILE A 96 4.72 -6.40 -9.62
CA ILE A 96 6.06 -5.90 -9.88
C ILE A 96 6.73 -5.46 -8.56
N LEU A 97 6.01 -4.73 -7.71
CA LEU A 97 6.54 -4.29 -6.42
C LEU A 97 6.86 -5.47 -5.49
N ARG A 98 6.02 -6.50 -5.46
CA ARG A 98 6.24 -7.72 -4.65
C ARG A 98 7.42 -8.57 -5.12
N ALA A 99 7.86 -8.43 -6.36
CA ALA A 99 9.07 -9.10 -6.85
C ALA A 99 10.35 -8.52 -6.22
N ARG A 100 10.31 -7.27 -5.75
CA ARG A 100 11.46 -6.54 -5.20
C ARG A 100 11.36 -6.25 -3.71
N TYR A 101 10.16 -5.92 -3.24
CA TYR A 101 9.89 -5.50 -1.88
C TYR A 101 9.17 -6.61 -1.12
N ASN A 102 9.66 -6.89 0.10
CA ASN A 102 9.02 -7.87 0.97
C ASN A 102 7.69 -7.34 1.53
N PHE A 103 7.62 -6.02 1.75
CA PHE A 103 6.43 -5.34 2.25
C PHE A 103 6.02 -4.22 1.30
N VAL A 104 4.76 -4.25 0.91
CA VAL A 104 4.10 -3.21 0.12
C VAL A 104 2.97 -2.66 0.96
N VAL A 105 3.09 -1.39 1.34
CA VAL A 105 2.05 -0.66 2.05
C VAL A 105 1.40 0.26 1.04
N ALA A 106 0.08 0.16 0.91
CA ALA A 106 -0.66 1.00 0.00
C ALA A 106 -1.56 1.92 0.80
N ASP A 107 -1.37 3.22 0.65
CA ASP A 107 -2.35 4.18 1.12
C ASP A 107 -3.55 4.12 0.18
N ALA A 108 -4.72 3.79 0.71
CA ALA A 108 -5.96 3.77 -0.07
C ALA A 108 -6.63 5.16 -0.12
N GLY A 109 -6.16 6.10 0.71
CA GLY A 109 -6.78 7.39 0.96
C GLY A 109 -8.15 7.30 1.64
N ALA A 110 -8.70 8.45 2.03
CA ALA A 110 -10.02 8.53 2.65
C ALA A 110 -11.19 8.31 1.67
N SER A 111 -10.95 8.48 0.38
CA SER A 111 -11.97 8.35 -0.67
C SER A 111 -11.90 6.98 -1.34
N LEU A 112 -13.06 6.34 -1.53
CA LEU A 112 -13.16 5.01 -2.13
C LEU A 112 -13.08 5.06 -3.67
N SER A 113 -11.95 5.57 -4.19
CA SER A 113 -11.65 5.64 -5.62
C SER A 113 -11.53 4.25 -6.26
N THR A 114 -11.51 4.17 -7.59
CA THR A 114 -11.31 2.89 -8.31
C THR A 114 -10.02 2.20 -7.86
N LEU A 115 -8.92 2.96 -7.78
CA LEU A 115 -7.64 2.44 -7.32
C LEU A 115 -7.71 1.97 -5.86
N ALA A 116 -8.35 2.73 -4.98
CA ALA A 116 -8.52 2.35 -3.57
C ALA A 116 -9.28 1.02 -3.44
N ARG A 117 -10.36 0.83 -4.22
CA ARG A 117 -11.12 -0.42 -4.25
C ARG A 117 -10.27 -1.59 -4.75
N ASP A 118 -9.53 -1.40 -5.83
CA ASP A 118 -8.65 -2.42 -6.38
C ASP A 118 -7.58 -2.83 -5.37
N LEU A 119 -6.93 -1.85 -4.73
CA LEU A 119 -5.92 -2.06 -3.68
C LEU A 119 -6.51 -2.79 -2.47
N LEU A 120 -7.67 -2.36 -1.97
CA LEU A 120 -8.35 -3.01 -0.84
C LEU A 120 -8.78 -4.45 -1.17
N PHE A 121 -9.14 -4.72 -2.43
CA PHE A 121 -9.48 -6.07 -2.89
C PHE A 121 -8.27 -6.99 -2.89
N ILE A 122 -7.12 -6.55 -3.42
CA ILE A 122 -5.90 -7.37 -3.47
C ILE A 122 -5.08 -7.38 -2.18
N ALA A 123 -5.37 -6.47 -1.25
CA ALA A 123 -4.66 -6.38 0.02
C ALA A 123 -4.80 -7.69 0.82
N GLN A 124 -3.64 -8.24 1.18
CA GLN A 124 -3.54 -9.39 2.08
C GLN A 124 -4.03 -9.03 3.48
N GLN A 125 -3.66 -7.85 3.98
CA GLN A 125 -4.13 -7.32 5.25
C GLN A 125 -4.76 -5.95 5.01
N ARG A 126 -6.02 -5.79 5.43
CA ARG A 126 -6.67 -4.48 5.49
C ARG A 126 -6.49 -3.89 6.89
N VAL A 127 -6.08 -2.63 6.92
CA VAL A 127 -6.02 -1.81 8.13
C VAL A 127 -6.92 -0.60 7.88
N ILE A 128 -7.96 -0.45 8.68
CA ILE A 128 -8.86 0.71 8.63
C ILE A 128 -8.53 1.58 9.85
N VAL A 129 -8.10 2.79 9.58
CA VAL A 129 -7.82 3.81 10.61
C VAL A 129 -9.00 4.77 10.62
N LEU A 130 -9.56 5.02 11.79
CA LEU A 130 -10.67 5.95 11.96
C LEU A 130 -10.61 6.67 13.30
N ASP A 131 -11.14 7.89 13.36
CA ASP A 131 -11.33 8.60 14.62
C ASP A 131 -12.54 8.05 15.39
N PRO A 132 -12.59 8.18 16.72
CA PRO A 132 -13.69 7.65 17.55
C PRO A 132 -14.98 8.48 17.47
N SER A 133 -15.39 8.93 16.29
CA SER A 133 -16.67 9.62 16.07
C SER A 133 -17.77 8.69 15.59
N MET A 134 -19.03 9.08 15.85
CA MET A 134 -20.21 8.34 15.43
C MET A 134 -20.33 8.20 13.91
N ILE A 135 -19.84 9.21 13.15
CA ILE A 135 -19.82 9.20 11.69
C ILE A 135 -18.86 8.13 11.20
N SER A 136 -17.66 8.08 11.78
CA SER A 136 -16.62 7.13 11.43
C SER A 136 -17.01 5.68 11.76
N ILE A 137 -17.65 5.44 12.90
CA ILE A 137 -18.22 4.14 13.26
C ILE A 137 -19.32 3.71 12.27
N ARG A 138 -20.22 4.63 11.89
CA ARG A 138 -21.26 4.33 10.89
C ARG A 138 -20.65 3.98 9.52
N ASN A 139 -19.59 4.67 9.12
CA ASN A 139 -18.92 4.42 7.85
C ASN A 139 -18.08 3.12 7.90
N LEU A 140 -17.57 2.74 9.07
CA LEU A 140 -16.84 1.48 9.26
C LEU A 140 -17.68 0.28 8.83
N GLU A 141 -18.97 0.21 9.17
CA GLU A 141 -19.84 -0.88 8.72
C GLU A 141 -19.84 -1.03 7.19
N LYS A 142 -19.88 0.08 6.45
CA LYS A 142 -19.82 0.07 4.98
C LYS A 142 -18.45 -0.33 4.45
N LEU A 143 -17.37 -0.01 5.16
CA LEU A 143 -16.02 -0.41 4.77
C LEU A 143 -15.77 -1.90 5.03
N LEU A 144 -16.36 -2.46 6.09
CA LEU A 144 -16.25 -3.88 6.43
C LEU A 144 -17.01 -4.78 5.45
N THR A 145 -18.06 -4.26 4.79
CA THR A 145 -18.80 -5.00 3.76
C THR A 145 -18.11 -5.02 2.39
N LEU A 146 -17.01 -4.28 2.22
CA LEU A 146 -16.25 -4.30 0.97
C LEU A 146 -15.69 -5.71 0.72
N PRO A 147 -15.83 -6.25 -0.52
CA PRO A 147 -15.38 -7.58 -0.85
C PRO A 147 -13.86 -7.70 -0.69
N GLY A 148 -13.44 -8.81 -0.11
CA GLY A 148 -12.02 -9.20 -0.05
C GLY A 148 -11.63 -10.05 -1.25
N GLY A 149 -10.38 -9.93 -1.69
CA GLY A 149 -9.80 -10.84 -2.67
C GLY A 149 -9.36 -12.18 -2.06
N PRO A 150 -8.92 -13.13 -2.90
CA PRO A 150 -8.66 -14.52 -2.51
C PRO A 150 -7.52 -14.69 -1.50
N SER A 151 -6.60 -13.72 -1.41
CA SER A 151 -5.43 -13.78 -0.53
C SER A 151 -5.59 -12.96 0.76
N GLN A 152 -6.80 -12.49 1.06
CA GLN A 152 -7.05 -11.62 2.18
C GLN A 152 -7.13 -12.39 3.51
N ALA A 153 -6.53 -11.82 4.56
CA ALA A 153 -6.62 -12.31 5.91
C ALA A 153 -8.09 -12.27 6.40
N PRO A 154 -8.51 -13.25 7.22
CA PRO A 154 -9.90 -13.39 7.63
C PRO A 154 -10.41 -12.26 8.53
N ARG A 155 -9.53 -11.39 9.05
CA ARG A 155 -9.91 -10.26 9.92
C ARG A 155 -9.29 -8.96 9.43
N THR A 156 -10.16 -8.00 9.13
CA THR A 156 -9.77 -6.60 8.95
C THR A 156 -9.34 -6.02 10.30
N MET A 157 -8.19 -5.36 10.34
CA MET A 157 -7.70 -4.67 11.52
C MET A 157 -8.31 -3.27 11.56
N VAL A 158 -8.84 -2.88 12.71
CA VAL A 158 -9.42 -1.56 12.93
C VAL A 158 -8.59 -0.85 14.00
N VAL A 159 -8.18 0.38 13.70
CA VAL A 159 -7.43 1.25 14.59
C VAL A 159 -8.28 2.50 14.87
N LEU A 160 -8.43 2.82 16.15
CA LEU A 160 -9.22 3.93 16.70
C LEU A 160 -8.30 4.97 17.36
#